data_AF-G4RNV6-F1
#
_entry.id   AF-G4RNV6-F1
#
_cell.length_a   1.000
_cell.length_b   1.000
_cell.length_c   1.000
_cell.angle_alpha   90.00
_cell.angle_beta   90.00
_cell.angle_gamma   90.00
#
_symmetry.space_group_name_H-M   'P 1'
#
loop_
_entity.id
_entity.type
_entity.pdbx_description
1 polymer ?
#
loop_
_entity_poly.entity_id
_entity_poly.type
_entity_poly.pdbx_seq_one_letter_code
_entity_poly.pdbx_strand_id
1 'polypeptide(L)'
;MDPIKALRYRFTRYCVNRAYVNIDLSNKSAEFINFLDDLVEDIRDLEKVLEEDPSKIDEIFTVTLLEKFNELKERDREVAKAFFSNILRNCLDLEEVAESPLGRTIYELLAKIEQS
;
A
#
# COMPACT_ATOMS: atom_id res chain seq x y z
N MET A 1 9.07 17.13 10.09
CA MET A 1 8.20 17.40 8.92
C MET A 1 7.01 16.44 9.02
N ASP A 2 5.81 16.82 8.58
CA ASP A 2 4.58 16.07 8.89
C ASP A 2 4.45 14.79 8.01
N PRO A 3 4.34 13.58 8.60
CA PRO A 3 4.23 12.32 7.86
C PRO A 3 3.03 12.29 6.90
N ILE A 4 1.90 12.88 7.31
CA ILE A 4 0.69 12.96 6.48
C ILE A 4 0.97 13.83 5.26
N LYS A 5 1.62 14.98 5.47
CA LYS A 5 2.00 15.87 4.37
C LYS A 5 2.95 15.20 3.38
N ALA A 6 3.87 14.36 3.86
CA ALA A 6 4.74 13.58 2.98
C ALA A 6 3.92 12.60 2.12
N LEU A 7 2.97 11.89 2.72
CA LEU A 7 2.14 10.90 2.04
C LEU A 7 1.15 11.51 1.05
N ARG A 8 0.54 12.68 1.32
CA ARG A 8 -0.39 13.33 0.37
C ARG A 8 0.17 13.57 -1.02
N TYR A 9 1.49 13.71 -1.17
CA TYR A 9 2.11 13.98 -2.47
C TYR A 9 2.91 12.80 -3.03
N ARG A 10 3.12 11.77 -2.22
CA ARG A 10 4.05 10.67 -2.52
C ARG A 10 3.41 9.29 -2.37
N PHE A 11 2.23 9.16 -1.77
CA PHE A 11 1.62 7.85 -1.55
C PHE A 11 1.40 7.12 -2.88
N THR A 12 0.69 7.74 -3.82
CA THR A 12 0.44 7.13 -5.13
C THR A 12 1.73 7.00 -5.92
N ARG A 13 2.49 8.08 -6.05
CA ARG A 13 3.65 8.15 -6.96
C ARG A 13 4.83 7.31 -6.47
N TYR A 14 5.11 7.33 -5.17
CA TYR A 14 6.30 6.72 -4.59
C TYR A 14 5.99 5.39 -3.89
N CYS A 15 4.88 5.27 -3.15
CA CYS A 15 4.56 4.01 -2.49
C CYS A 15 3.92 3.01 -3.46
N VAL A 16 2.80 3.38 -4.08
CA VAL A 16 1.94 2.46 -4.86
C VAL A 16 2.51 2.17 -6.24
N ASN A 17 2.78 3.20 -7.05
CA ASN A 17 3.24 3.01 -8.43
C ASN A 17 4.58 2.29 -8.51
N ARG A 18 5.51 2.64 -7.61
CA ARG A 18 6.80 1.96 -7.52
C ARG A 18 6.65 0.51 -7.08
N ALA A 19 5.72 0.20 -6.18
CA ALA A 19 5.43 -1.17 -5.81
C ALA A 19 4.88 -1.96 -7.01
N TYR A 20 3.89 -1.40 -7.70
CA TYR A 20 3.21 -2.04 -8.83
C TYR A 20 4.16 -2.36 -9.99
N VAL A 21 5.01 -1.40 -10.39
CA VAL A 21 5.99 -1.58 -11.48
C VAL A 21 7.01 -2.69 -11.19
N ASN A 22 7.25 -3.00 -9.91
CA ASN A 22 8.21 -4.03 -9.50
C ASN A 22 7.60 -5.42 -9.31
N ILE A 23 6.32 -5.62 -9.65
CA ILE A 23 5.67 -6.93 -9.58
C ILE A 23 5.91 -7.73 -10.86
N ASP A 24 6.30 -9.01 -10.70
CA ASP A 24 6.36 -9.94 -11.81
C ASP A 24 4.97 -10.47 -12.16
N LEU A 25 4.45 -10.01 -13.30
CA LEU A 25 3.15 -10.42 -13.86
C LEU A 25 3.28 -11.30 -15.10
N SER A 26 4.50 -11.71 -15.48
CA SER A 26 4.79 -12.40 -16.75
C SER A 26 3.99 -13.68 -16.98
N ASN A 27 3.61 -14.36 -15.90
CA ASN A 27 2.87 -15.62 -15.92
C ASN A 27 1.40 -15.49 -15.49
N LYS A 28 0.86 -14.26 -15.40
CA LYS A 28 -0.51 -14.02 -14.94
C LYS A 28 -1.49 -13.93 -16.10
N SER A 29 -2.75 -14.34 -15.86
CA SER A 29 -3.81 -14.23 -16.85
C SER A 29 -4.24 -12.77 -17.02
N ALA A 30 -4.83 -12.45 -18.18
CA ALA A 30 -5.38 -11.12 -18.42
C ALA A 30 -6.47 -10.74 -17.41
N GLU A 31 -7.28 -11.71 -16.97
CA GLU A 31 -8.29 -11.51 -15.92
C GLU A 31 -7.66 -11.08 -14.59
N PHE A 32 -6.56 -11.74 -14.18
CA PHE A 32 -5.85 -11.37 -12.96
C PHE A 32 -5.22 -9.97 -13.08
N ILE A 33 -4.63 -9.65 -14.24
CA ILE A 33 -4.02 -8.34 -14.49
C ILE A 33 -5.08 -7.24 -14.38
N ASN A 34 -6.23 -7.39 -15.05
CA ASN A 34 -7.31 -6.40 -14.97
C ASN A 34 -7.80 -6.22 -13.53
N PHE A 35 -7.98 -7.32 -12.79
CA PHE A 35 -8.35 -7.25 -11.37
C PHE A 35 -7.31 -6.49 -10.54
N LEU A 36 -6.03 -6.76 -10.76
CA LEU A 36 -4.96 -6.07 -10.06
C LEU A 36 -4.93 -4.58 -10.42
N ASP A 37 -5.17 -4.22 -11.68
CA ASP A 37 -5.24 -2.84 -12.14
C ASP A 37 -6.38 -2.08 -11.45
N ASP A 38 -7.58 -2.68 -11.39
CA ASP A 38 -8.72 -2.11 -10.67
C ASP A 38 -8.40 -1.90 -9.17
N LEU A 39 -7.79 -2.91 -8.54
CA LEU A 39 -7.36 -2.82 -7.13
C LEU A 39 -6.27 -1.77 -6.91
N VAL A 40 -5.37 -1.58 -7.86
CA VAL A 40 -4.32 -0.56 -7.80
C VAL A 40 -4.96 0.83 -7.90
N GLU A 41 -5.93 1.05 -8.79
CA GLU A 41 -6.66 2.31 -8.88
C GLU A 41 -7.39 2.63 -7.57
N ASP A 42 -8.09 1.65 -6.98
CA ASP A 42 -8.74 1.82 -5.67
C ASP A 42 -7.74 2.28 -4.58
N ILE A 43 -6.52 1.72 -4.58
CA ILE A 43 -5.48 2.10 -3.62
C ILE A 43 -4.96 3.51 -3.93
N ARG A 44 -4.77 3.87 -5.20
CA ARG A 44 -4.32 5.23 -5.60
C ARG A 44 -5.30 6.30 -5.11
N ASP A 45 -6.59 6.02 -5.15
CA ASP A 45 -7.64 6.94 -4.69
C ASP A 45 -7.57 7.24 -3.18
N LEU A 46 -6.89 6.40 -2.39
CA LEU A 46 -6.66 6.68 -0.96
C LEU A 46 -5.79 7.93 -0.73
N GLU A 47 -4.96 8.33 -1.71
CA GLU A 47 -4.22 9.60 -1.62
C GLU A 47 -5.18 10.79 -1.52
N LYS A 48 -6.27 10.77 -2.30
CA LYS A 48 -7.31 11.81 -2.25
C LYS A 48 -8.04 11.81 -0.91
N VAL A 49 -8.29 10.63 -0.33
CA VAL A 49 -8.86 10.53 1.03
C VAL A 49 -7.95 11.19 2.05
N LEU A 50 -6.62 11.02 1.96
CA LEU A 50 -5.66 11.67 2.85
C LEU A 50 -5.56 13.19 2.65
N GLU A 51 -5.84 13.67 1.44
CA GLU A 51 -5.94 15.10 1.13
C GLU A 51 -7.21 15.73 1.75
N GLU A 52 -8.35 15.05 1.63
CA GLU A 52 -9.65 15.52 2.09
C GLU A 52 -9.84 15.35 3.61
N ASP A 53 -9.50 14.19 4.15
CA ASP A 53 -9.62 13.84 5.57
C ASP A 53 -8.34 13.17 6.10
N PRO A 54 -7.41 13.97 6.66
CA PRO A 54 -6.14 13.48 7.20
C PRO A 54 -6.28 12.55 8.39
N SER A 55 -7.42 12.61 9.09
CA SER A 55 -7.67 11.78 10.27
C SER A 55 -7.85 10.30 9.93
N LYS A 56 -8.09 9.98 8.65
CA LYS A 56 -8.28 8.62 8.13
C LYS A 56 -6.99 7.83 7.96
N ILE A 57 -5.83 8.43 8.21
CA ILE A 57 -4.55 7.79 7.90
C ILE A 57 -4.34 6.48 8.67
N ASP A 58 -4.71 6.43 9.95
CA ASP A 58 -4.59 5.20 10.73
C ASP A 58 -5.53 4.10 10.20
N GLU A 59 -6.75 4.46 9.80
CA GLU A 59 -7.74 3.53 9.23
C GLU A 59 -7.23 2.93 7.90
N ILE A 60 -6.64 3.76 7.03
CA ILE A 60 -6.06 3.31 5.76
C ILE A 60 -4.98 2.25 5.98
N PHE A 61 -4.06 2.49 6.92
CA PHE A 61 -2.93 1.58 7.19
C PHE A 61 -3.24 0.45 8.18
N THR A 62 -4.40 0.42 8.82
CA THR A 62 -4.76 -0.68 9.75
C THR A 62 -5.90 -1.55 9.24
N VAL A 63 -6.80 -0.99 8.43
CA VAL A 63 -8.00 -1.65 7.94
C VAL A 63 -7.98 -1.73 6.42
N THR A 64 -8.04 -0.61 5.72
CA THR A 64 -8.30 -0.58 4.26
C THR A 64 -7.23 -1.34 3.46
N LEU A 65 -5.94 -1.08 3.71
CA LEU A 65 -4.86 -1.79 3.02
C LEU A 65 -4.83 -3.28 3.39
N LEU A 66 -5.22 -3.65 4.62
CA LEU A 66 -5.27 -5.04 5.03
C LEU A 66 -6.43 -5.79 4.33
N GLU A 67 -7.58 -5.14 4.17
CA GLU A 67 -8.71 -5.68 3.41
C GLU A 67 -8.35 -5.91 1.94
N LYS A 68 -7.74 -4.90 1.29
CA LYS A 68 -7.26 -5.03 -0.10
C LYS A 68 -6.16 -6.08 -0.24
N PHE A 69 -5.28 -6.22 0.75
CA PHE A 69 -4.32 -7.31 0.79
C PHE A 69 -5.00 -8.67 0.82
N ASN A 70 -6.01 -8.87 1.69
CA ASN A 70 -6.74 -10.12 1.77
C ASN A 70 -7.48 -10.45 0.47
N GLU A 71 -8.09 -9.44 -0.17
CA GLU A 71 -8.77 -9.58 -1.46
C GLU A 71 -7.81 -10.08 -2.56
N LEU A 72 -6.62 -9.49 -2.67
CA LEU A 72 -5.61 -9.93 -3.63
C LEU A 72 -5.00 -11.30 -3.25
N LYS A 73 -4.80 -11.54 -1.94
CA LYS A 73 -4.21 -12.77 -1.40
C LYS A 73 -5.05 -14.01 -1.74
N GLU A 74 -6.37 -13.89 -1.74
CA GLU A 74 -7.28 -14.98 -2.11
C GLU A 74 -7.07 -15.45 -3.57
N ARG A 75 -6.59 -14.55 -4.44
CA ARG A 75 -6.30 -14.86 -5.84
C ARG A 75 -4.86 -15.27 -6.06
N ASP A 76 -3.93 -14.53 -5.47
CA ASP A 76 -2.50 -14.79 -5.56
C ASP A 76 -1.73 -14.26 -4.34
N ARG A 77 -1.39 -15.17 -3.44
CA ARG A 77 -0.69 -14.85 -2.19
C ARG A 77 0.69 -14.22 -2.42
N GLU A 78 1.44 -14.71 -3.39
CA GLU A 78 2.82 -14.24 -3.63
C GLU A 78 2.81 -12.82 -4.19
N VAL A 79 1.94 -12.54 -5.16
CA VAL A 79 1.74 -11.17 -5.68
C VAL A 79 1.20 -10.25 -4.59
N ALA A 80 0.22 -10.68 -3.80
CA ALA A 80 -0.33 -9.88 -2.70
C ALA A 80 0.75 -9.47 -1.71
N LYS A 81 1.54 -10.45 -1.25
CA LYS A 81 2.64 -10.21 -0.30
C LYS A 81 3.69 -9.28 -0.91
N ALA A 82 4.15 -9.56 -2.13
CA ALA A 82 5.14 -8.73 -2.80
C ALA A 82 4.66 -7.29 -2.99
N PHE A 83 3.43 -7.10 -3.46
CA PHE A 83 2.87 -5.79 -3.75
C PHE A 83 2.69 -4.96 -2.48
N PHE A 84 1.96 -5.47 -1.49
CA PHE A 84 1.69 -4.71 -0.27
C PHE A 84 2.93 -4.52 0.59
N SER A 85 3.83 -5.51 0.71
CA SER A 85 5.10 -5.30 1.40
C SER A 85 5.93 -4.19 0.74
N ASN A 86 5.94 -4.12 -0.59
CA ASN A 86 6.64 -3.04 -1.30
C ASN A 86 5.98 -1.67 -1.10
N ILE A 87 4.64 -1.57 -1.08
CA ILE A 87 3.94 -0.31 -0.76
C ILE A 87 4.40 0.20 0.61
N LEU A 88 4.33 -0.66 1.63
CA LEU A 88 4.63 -0.29 3.01
C LEU A 88 6.11 0.06 3.18
N ARG A 89 7.02 -0.70 2.58
CA ARG A 89 8.46 -0.39 2.58
C ARG A 89 8.76 0.94 1.89
N ASN A 90 8.17 1.20 0.73
CA ASN A 90 8.33 2.48 0.05
C ASN A 90 7.77 3.64 0.90
N CYS A 91 6.69 3.44 1.66
CA CYS A 91 6.22 4.47 2.58
C CYS A 91 7.15 4.67 3.78
N LEU A 92 7.80 3.61 4.27
CA LEU A 92 8.83 3.68 5.31
C LEU A 92 10.18 4.24 4.81
N ASP A 93 10.45 4.25 3.51
CA ASP A 93 11.60 4.96 2.94
C ASP A 93 11.47 6.49 3.08
N LEU A 94 10.27 7.00 3.36
CA LEU A 94 10.06 8.41 3.68
C LEU A 94 10.44 8.63 5.15
N GLU A 95 11.54 9.35 5.38
CA GLU A 95 12.08 9.63 6.73
C GLU A 95 11.00 10.21 7.67
N GLU A 96 10.15 11.11 7.14
CA GLU A 96 9.07 11.73 7.89
C GLU A 96 8.05 10.71 8.42
N VAL A 97 7.82 9.64 7.65
CA VAL A 97 6.92 8.55 8.01
C VAL A 97 7.61 7.58 8.96
N ALA A 98 8.83 7.16 8.65
CA ALA A 98 9.59 6.19 9.44
C ALA A 98 9.79 6.61 10.89
N GLU A 99 10.06 7.90 11.12
CA GLU A 99 10.32 8.46 12.46
C GLU A 99 9.03 8.83 13.22
N SER A 100 7.86 8.65 12.60
CA SER A 100 6.57 9.04 13.17
C SER A 100 5.85 7.86 13.86
N PRO A 101 4.81 8.13 14.67
CA PRO A 101 3.90 7.09 15.17
C PRO A 101 3.28 6.25 14.06
N LEU A 102 2.98 6.85 12.90
CA LEU A 102 2.45 6.14 11.73
C LEU A 102 3.46 5.11 11.20
N GLY A 103 4.76 5.41 11.25
CA GLY A 103 5.81 4.47 10.88
C GLY A 103 5.71 3.17 11.67
N ARG A 104 5.39 3.23 12.98
CA ARG A 104 5.18 2.03 13.81
C ARG A 104 3.98 1.23 13.34
N THR A 105 2.85 1.90 13.06
CA THR A 105 1.65 1.26 12.49
C THR A 105 1.98 0.53 11.18
N ILE A 106 2.77 1.16 10.30
CA ILE A 106 3.20 0.57 9.03
C ILE A 106 4.12 -0.63 9.25
N TYR A 107 5.07 -0.56 10.19
CA TYR A 107 5.92 -1.71 10.55
C TYR A 107 5.11 -2.90 11.06
N GLU A 108 4.10 -2.65 11.91
CA GLU A 108 3.22 -3.71 12.43
C GLU A 108 2.40 -4.35 11.31
N LEU A 109 1.85 -3.55 10.39
CA LEU A 109 1.13 -4.09 9.23
C LEU A 109 2.07 -4.89 8.33
N LEU A 110 3.27 -4.38 8.06
CA LEU A 110 4.27 -5.07 7.24
C LEU A 110 4.61 -6.44 7.84
N ALA A 111 4.85 -6.51 9.15
CA ALA A 111 5.12 -7.76 9.84
C ALA A 111 3.95 -8.76 9.72
N LYS A 112 2.70 -8.28 9.84
CA LYS A 112 1.50 -9.13 9.65
C LYS A 112 1.42 -9.69 8.23
N ILE A 113 1.71 -8.88 7.21
CA ILE A 113 1.70 -9.30 5.80
C ILE A 113 2.84 -10.29 5.51
N GLU A 114 4.02 -10.06 6.07
CA GLU A 114 5.17 -10.94 5.86
C GLU A 114 5.02 -12.32 6.51
N GLN A 115 4.29 -12.40 7.62
CA GLN A 115 3.97 -13.65 8.33
C GLN A 115 2.75 -14.38 7.75
N SER A 116 1.94 -13.70 6.94
CA SER A 116 0.67 -14.17 6.35
C SER A 116 0.83 -15.11 5.16
#